data_AF-A0A6H1LNR8-F1
#
_entry.id   AF-A0A6H1LNR8-F1
#
_cell.length_a   1.000
_cell.length_b   1.000
_cell.length_c   1.000
_cell.angle_alpha   90.00
_cell.angle_beta   90.00
_cell.angle_gamma   90.00
#
_symmetry.space_group_name_H-M   'P 1'
#
loop_
_entity.id
_entity.type
_entity.pdbx_description
1 polymer ?
#
loop_
_entity_poly.entity_id
_entity_poly.type
_entity_poly.pdbx_seq_one_letter_code
_entity_poly.pdbx_strand_id
1 'polypeptide(L)'
;MRILATSLSLVALYYLAPLHQLKELSVPVPAALSVALLLLAGVVAWQVLAITRADYPAIRAVEALSVTTPLFLLLFAAAYFILAQDNPANFSSHTLTRTEALYFAVSTFTTVGFGDITASSEAAHLIVTAQMLLDLLVLGLGFRLFFGAARTGDSQLSDTDTDAPS
;
A
#
# COMPACT_ATOMS: atom_id res chain seq x y z
N MET A 1 6.75 18.41 6.82
CA MET A 1 8.10 18.05 6.31
C MET A 1 8.53 16.62 6.64
N ARG A 2 8.28 16.11 7.86
CA ARG A 2 8.68 14.75 8.29
C ARG A 2 8.11 13.61 7.41
N ILE A 3 6.86 13.75 6.96
CA ILE A 3 6.15 12.79 6.09
C ILE A 3 6.78 12.70 4.68
N LEU A 4 7.05 13.87 4.07
CA LEU A 4 7.75 13.93 2.79
C LEU A 4 9.14 13.31 2.89
N ALA A 5 9.87 13.58 3.98
CA ALA A 5 11.17 12.99 4.23
C ALA A 5 11.09 11.46 4.37
N THR A 6 10.09 10.89 5.06
CA THR A 6 9.91 9.44 5.15
C THR A 6 9.54 8.81 3.81
N SER A 7 8.62 9.41 3.04
CA SER A 7 8.27 8.90 1.71
C SER A 7 9.46 8.95 0.76
N LEU A 8 10.22 10.05 0.76
CA LEU A 8 11.42 10.20 -0.06
C LEU A 8 12.52 9.22 0.37
N SER A 9 12.66 8.99 1.69
CA SER A 9 13.61 8.02 2.23
C SER A 9 13.25 6.59 1.84
N LEU A 10 11.97 6.23 1.85
CA LEU A 10 11.50 4.91 1.42
C LEU A 10 11.72 4.69 -0.07
N VAL A 11 11.45 5.70 -0.90
CA VAL A 11 11.73 5.67 -2.33
C VAL A 11 13.24 5.52 -2.56
N ALA A 12 14.07 6.32 -1.89
CA ALA A 12 15.52 6.20 -1.95
C ALA A 12 15.99 4.80 -1.51
N LEU A 13 15.41 4.24 -0.45
CA LEU A 13 15.72 2.90 0.02
C LEU A 13 15.36 1.83 -1.02
N TYR A 14 14.24 1.95 -1.73
CA TYR A 14 13.87 1.04 -2.82
C TYR A 14 14.88 1.12 -3.99
N TYR A 15 15.35 2.31 -4.33
CA TYR A 15 16.36 2.47 -5.37
C TYR A 15 17.76 2.00 -4.92
N LEU A 16 18.12 2.19 -3.65
CA LEU A 16 19.38 1.71 -3.08
C LEU A 16 19.34 0.22 -2.70
N ALA A 17 18.16 -0.37 -2.54
CA ALA A 17 18.02 -1.77 -2.21
C ALA A 17 18.68 -2.61 -3.32
N PRO A 18 19.61 -3.51 -2.96
CA PRO A 18 20.32 -4.34 -3.91
C PRO A 18 19.41 -5.50 -4.34
N LEU A 19 18.30 -5.17 -5.00
CA LEU A 19 17.36 -6.12 -5.61
C LEU A 19 18.07 -7.05 -6.62
N HIS A 20 19.22 -6.62 -7.15
CA HIS A 20 20.10 -7.43 -8.01
C HIS A 20 20.79 -8.59 -7.28
N GLN A 21 21.01 -8.51 -5.96
CA GLN A 21 21.68 -9.57 -5.18
C GLN A 21 20.74 -10.75 -4.85
N LEU A 22 19.42 -10.56 -4.91
CA LEU A 22 18.45 -11.67 -4.74
C LEU A 22 18.52 -12.68 -5.89
N LYS A 23 19.04 -12.27 -7.06
CA LYS A 23 19.31 -13.14 -8.21
C LYS A 23 20.57 -14.00 -8.01
N GLU A 24 21.58 -13.49 -7.29
CA GLU A 24 22.77 -14.26 -6.92
C GLU A 24 22.47 -15.35 -5.86
N LEU A 25 21.41 -15.16 -5.08
CA LEU A 25 21.00 -16.12 -4.04
C LEU A 25 20.05 -17.23 -4.54
N SER A 26 19.74 -17.29 -5.85
CA SER A 26 18.84 -18.27 -6.47
C SER A 26 17.53 -18.49 -5.72
N VAL A 27 16.92 -17.44 -5.17
CA VAL A 27 15.64 -17.57 -4.47
C VAL A 27 14.57 -17.97 -5.50
N PRO A 28 13.96 -19.17 -5.40
CA PRO A 28 12.95 -19.58 -6.36
C PRO A 28 11.74 -18.64 -6.25
N VAL A 29 11.18 -18.25 -7.40
CA VAL A 29 9.96 -17.41 -7.50
C VAL A 29 8.86 -17.79 -6.50
N PRO A 30 8.51 -19.07 -6.28
CA PRO A 30 7.52 -19.44 -5.26
C PRO A 30 7.94 -19.05 -3.84
N ALA A 31 9.22 -19.04 -3.50
CA ALA A 31 9.69 -18.55 -2.20
C ALA A 31 9.60 -17.02 -2.10
N ALA A 32 9.94 -16.29 -3.16
CA ALA A 32 9.76 -14.83 -3.20
C ALA A 32 8.27 -14.44 -3.10
N LEU A 33 7.39 -15.18 -3.78
CA LEU A 33 5.93 -15.10 -3.67
C LEU A 33 5.46 -15.40 -2.25
N SER A 34 5.95 -16.48 -1.64
CA SER A 34 5.60 -16.88 -0.27
C SER A 34 6.00 -15.80 0.73
N VAL A 35 7.20 -15.22 0.57
CA VAL A 35 7.69 -14.12 1.40
C VAL A 35 6.85 -12.87 1.20
N ALA A 36 6.47 -12.53 -0.05
CA ALA A 36 5.55 -11.43 -0.33
C ALA A 36 4.18 -11.65 0.33
N LEU A 37 3.63 -12.87 0.25
CA LEU A 37 2.36 -13.25 0.85
C LEU A 37 2.40 -13.24 2.39
N LEU A 38 3.53 -13.65 2.99
CA LEU A 38 3.74 -13.64 4.44
C LEU A 38 3.94 -12.22 4.97
N LEU A 39 4.73 -11.39 4.28
CA LEU A 39 4.87 -9.97 4.58
C LEU A 39 3.51 -9.27 4.51
N LEU A 40 2.72 -9.62 3.50
CA LEU A 40 1.38 -9.13 3.32
C LEU A 40 0.44 -9.53 4.45
N ALA A 41 0.38 -10.82 4.78
CA ALA A 41 -0.43 -11.31 5.89
C ALA A 41 -0.02 -10.65 7.22
N GLY A 42 1.27 -10.42 7.42
CA GLY A 42 1.82 -9.70 8.56
C GLY A 42 1.34 -8.25 8.61
N VAL A 43 1.39 -7.51 7.49
CA VAL A 43 0.93 -6.12 7.41
C VAL A 43 -0.58 -6.02 7.65
N VAL A 44 -1.38 -6.90 7.05
CA VAL A 44 -2.83 -6.95 7.22
C VAL A 44 -3.18 -7.27 8.67
N ALA A 45 -2.58 -8.31 9.25
CA ALA A 45 -2.81 -8.69 10.64
C ALA A 45 -2.41 -7.55 11.58
N TRP A 46 -1.27 -6.91 11.33
CA TRP A 46 -0.80 -5.81 12.17
C TRP A 46 -1.69 -4.57 12.07
N GLN A 47 -2.21 -4.24 10.87
CA GLN A 47 -3.17 -3.15 10.70
C GLN A 47 -4.49 -3.44 11.40
N VAL A 48 -5.05 -4.64 11.21
CA VAL A 48 -6.30 -5.04 11.88
C VAL A 48 -6.12 -4.97 13.39
N LEU A 49 -5.01 -5.50 13.91
CA LEU A 49 -4.69 -5.44 15.34
C LEU A 49 -4.49 -3.99 15.83
N ALA A 50 -3.79 -3.15 15.08
CA ALA A 50 -3.56 -1.75 15.44
C ALA A 50 -4.87 -0.93 15.46
N ILE A 51 -5.80 -1.20 14.53
CA ILE A 51 -7.12 -0.56 14.47
C ILE A 51 -7.99 -0.98 15.64
N THR A 52 -7.95 -2.25 16.02
CA THR A 52 -8.76 -2.77 17.15
C THR A 52 -8.29 -2.28 18.52
N ARG A 53 -7.09 -1.69 18.62
CA ARG A 53 -6.41 -1.43 19.91
C ARG A 53 -6.15 0.06 20.20
N ALA A 54 -6.73 1.00 19.45
CA ALA A 54 -6.45 2.43 19.58
C ALA A 54 -7.67 3.27 19.99
N ASP A 55 -7.53 4.03 21.10
CA ASP A 55 -8.57 4.86 21.72
C ASP A 55 -8.73 6.28 21.14
N TYR A 56 -7.82 6.73 20.26
CA TYR A 56 -7.93 8.03 19.55
C TYR A 56 -7.61 7.85 18.04
N PRO A 57 -8.59 7.41 17.24
CA PRO A 57 -8.35 6.74 15.95
C PRO A 57 -8.07 7.66 14.76
N ALA A 58 -8.52 8.92 14.73
CA ALA A 58 -8.51 9.71 13.50
C ALA A 58 -7.13 10.26 13.10
N ILE A 59 -6.44 10.97 14.01
CA ILE A 59 -5.18 11.68 13.68
C ILE A 59 -4.01 10.71 13.47
N ARG A 60 -3.85 9.73 14.37
CA ARG A 60 -2.80 8.71 14.26
C ARG A 60 -2.94 7.84 13.02
N ALA A 61 -4.17 7.63 12.54
CA ALA A 61 -4.39 6.82 11.37
C ALA A 61 -4.12 7.56 10.06
N VAL A 62 -4.29 8.89 10.00
CA VAL A 62 -3.87 9.68 8.82
C VAL A 62 -2.34 9.66 8.68
N GLU A 63 -1.63 9.77 9.80
CA GLU A 63 -0.16 9.63 9.82
C GLU A 63 0.26 8.21 9.41
N ALA A 64 -0.42 7.17 9.92
CA ALA A 64 -0.16 5.79 9.54
C ALA A 64 -0.43 5.54 8.05
N LEU A 65 -1.54 6.03 7.48
CA LEU A 65 -1.86 5.89 6.05
C LEU A 65 -0.80 6.55 5.17
N SER A 66 -0.34 7.74 5.57
CA SER A 66 0.64 8.51 4.80
C SER A 66 1.99 7.80 4.64
N VAL A 67 2.38 6.96 5.61
CA VAL A 67 3.61 6.14 5.55
C VAL A 67 3.34 4.76 4.95
N THR A 68 2.18 4.19 5.26
CA THR A 68 1.79 2.85 4.82
C THR A 68 1.60 2.80 3.31
N THR A 69 0.92 3.78 2.71
CA THR A 69 0.63 3.76 1.27
C THR A 69 1.90 3.77 0.42
N PRO A 70 2.89 4.67 0.63
CA PRO A 70 4.15 4.60 -0.12
C PRO A 70 4.91 3.30 0.09
N LEU A 71 4.98 2.80 1.34
CA LEU A 71 5.65 1.54 1.65
C LEU A 71 5.00 0.36 0.92
N PHE A 72 3.67 0.31 0.94
CA PHE A 72 2.87 -0.69 0.27
C PHE A 72 3.11 -0.69 -1.25
N LEU A 73 3.05 0.49 -1.87
CA LEU A 73 3.31 0.65 -3.31
C LEU A 73 4.71 0.21 -3.70
N LEU A 74 5.73 0.56 -2.90
CA LEU A 74 7.12 0.18 -3.16
C LEU A 74 7.35 -1.33 -2.99
N LEU A 75 6.66 -1.97 -2.06
CA LEU A 75 6.76 -3.41 -1.84
C LEU A 75 6.18 -4.20 -3.02
N PHE A 76 5.03 -3.78 -3.54
CA PHE A 76 4.45 -4.37 -4.75
C PHE A 76 5.27 -4.05 -6.00
N ALA A 77 5.77 -2.82 -6.15
CA ALA A 77 6.70 -2.46 -7.23
C ALA A 77 7.95 -3.35 -7.23
N ALA A 78 8.53 -3.62 -6.07
CA ALA A 78 9.66 -4.54 -5.92
C ALA A 78 9.29 -5.97 -6.34
N ALA A 79 8.13 -6.47 -5.92
CA ALA A 79 7.65 -7.79 -6.28
C ALA A 79 7.47 -7.92 -7.81
N TYR A 80 6.85 -6.93 -8.46
CA TYR A 80 6.70 -6.90 -9.91
C TYR A 80 8.04 -6.84 -10.64
N PHE A 81 8.97 -6.00 -10.17
CA PHE A 81 10.29 -5.90 -10.77
C PHE A 81 11.08 -7.22 -10.67
N ILE A 82 11.06 -7.88 -9.51
CA ILE A 82 11.70 -9.19 -9.33
C ILE A 82 11.06 -10.23 -10.25
N LEU A 83 9.73 -10.27 -10.31
CA LEU A 83 8.99 -11.20 -11.15
C LEU A 83 9.28 -10.99 -12.64
N ALA A 84 9.37 -9.73 -13.10
CA ALA A 84 9.72 -9.40 -14.47
C ALA A 84 11.16 -9.79 -14.83
N GLN A 85 12.09 -9.69 -13.88
CA GLN A 85 13.49 -10.09 -14.08
C GLN A 85 13.73 -11.60 -14.07
N ASP A 86 12.83 -12.37 -13.47
CA ASP A 86 12.85 -13.83 -13.50
C ASP A 86 12.43 -14.36 -14.87
N ASN A 87 11.27 -13.90 -15.36
CA ASN A 87 10.79 -14.23 -16.69
C ASN A 87 10.14 -13.00 -17.35
N PRO A 88 10.72 -12.47 -18.44
CA PRO A 88 10.16 -11.34 -19.19
C PRO A 88 8.72 -11.58 -19.69
N ALA A 89 8.30 -12.84 -19.86
CA ALA A 89 6.93 -13.19 -20.28
C ALA A 89 5.88 -13.00 -19.16
N ASN A 90 6.29 -12.65 -17.94
CA ASN A 90 5.36 -12.37 -16.83
C ASN A 90 4.56 -11.08 -17.05
N PHE A 91 5.06 -10.16 -17.88
CA PHE A 91 4.40 -8.89 -18.21
C PHE A 91 4.40 -8.64 -19.71
N SER A 92 3.48 -7.78 -20.18
CA SER A 92 3.38 -7.41 -21.60
C SER A 92 4.61 -6.69 -22.15
N SER A 93 5.35 -5.98 -21.29
CA SER A 93 6.61 -5.34 -21.64
C SER A 93 7.78 -6.28 -21.39
N HIS A 94 8.61 -6.50 -22.42
CA HIS A 94 9.77 -7.41 -22.38
C HIS A 94 10.88 -6.95 -21.41
N THR A 95 10.86 -5.71 -20.90
CA THR A 95 11.85 -5.23 -19.94
C THR A 95 11.23 -4.22 -19.00
N LEU A 96 10.63 -4.72 -17.91
CA LEU A 96 10.06 -3.87 -16.87
C LEU A 96 11.17 -3.19 -16.08
N THR A 97 11.33 -1.88 -16.25
CA THR A 97 12.23 -1.06 -15.42
C THR A 97 11.66 -0.90 -14.01
N ARG A 98 12.50 -0.51 -13.04
CA ARG A 98 12.05 -0.23 -11.65
C ARG A 98 10.96 0.85 -11.60
N THR A 99 11.04 1.81 -12.51
CA THR A 99 10.08 2.91 -12.63
C THR A 99 8.77 2.43 -13.23
N GLU A 100 8.81 1.57 -14.26
CA GLU A 100 7.61 0.95 -14.82
C GLU A 100 6.90 0.03 -13.82
N ALA A 101 7.66 -0.70 -13.00
CA ALA A 101 7.11 -1.51 -11.91
C ALA A 101 6.36 -0.66 -10.87
N LEU A 102 6.95 0.49 -10.49
CA LEU A 102 6.32 1.44 -9.59
C LEU A 102 5.10 2.10 -10.22
N TYR A 103 5.20 2.49 -11.49
CA TYR A 103 4.09 3.06 -12.25
C TYR A 103 2.92 2.06 -12.33
N PHE A 104 3.17 0.78 -12.60
CA PHE A 104 2.15 -0.25 -12.63
C PHE A 104 1.51 -0.49 -11.25
N ALA A 105 2.30 -0.49 -10.17
CA ALA A 105 1.77 -0.60 -8.81
C ALA A 105 0.87 0.59 -8.46
N VAL A 106 1.31 1.82 -8.78
CA VAL A 106 0.53 3.05 -8.57
C VAL A 106 -0.73 3.04 -9.41
N SER A 107 -0.65 2.71 -10.70
CA SER A 107 -1.81 2.73 -11.60
C SER A 107 -2.87 1.70 -11.20
N THR A 108 -2.45 0.56 -10.66
CA THR A 108 -3.33 -0.47 -10.08
C THR A 108 -3.98 0.03 -8.79
N PHE A 109 -3.19 0.59 -7.86
CA PHE A 109 -3.69 1.13 -6.58
C PHE A 109 -4.69 2.26 -6.77
N THR A 110 -4.41 3.17 -7.70
CA THR A 110 -5.31 4.27 -8.03
C THR A 110 -6.45 3.85 -8.94
N THR A 111 -6.51 2.57 -9.35
CA THR A 111 -7.51 2.02 -10.28
C THR A 111 -7.58 2.74 -11.63
N VAL A 112 -6.48 3.39 -12.05
CA VAL A 112 -6.41 4.11 -13.33
C VAL A 112 -6.22 3.14 -14.48
N GLY A 113 -5.32 2.17 -14.32
CA GLY A 113 -5.16 1.03 -15.23
C GLY A 113 -5.04 1.42 -16.71
N PHE A 114 -4.05 2.24 -17.08
CA PHE A 114 -3.84 2.71 -18.45
C PHE A 114 -3.72 1.59 -19.51
N GLY A 115 -3.40 0.36 -19.08
CA GLY A 115 -3.37 -0.83 -19.95
C GLY A 115 -2.12 -0.96 -20.82
N ASP A 116 -1.15 -0.06 -20.65
CA ASP A 116 0.17 -0.09 -21.27
C ASP A 116 1.08 -1.19 -20.68
N ILE A 117 0.89 -1.51 -19.40
CA ILE A 117 1.53 -2.63 -18.72
C ILE A 117 0.45 -3.58 -18.20
N THR A 118 0.54 -4.86 -18.57
CA THR A 118 -0.37 -5.91 -18.09
C THR A 118 0.39 -7.12 -17.57
N ALA A 119 -0.14 -7.75 -16.53
CA ALA A 119 0.29 -9.08 -16.12
C ALA A 119 -0.09 -10.09 -17.20
N SER A 120 0.81 -11.03 -17.49
CA SER A 120 0.65 -12.01 -18.57
C SER A 120 0.76 -13.46 -18.09
N SER A 121 1.37 -13.71 -16.93
CA SER A 121 1.47 -15.05 -16.34
C SER A 121 0.50 -15.25 -15.18
N GLU A 122 0.23 -16.52 -14.85
CA GLU A 122 -0.61 -16.91 -13.71
C GLU A 122 -0.07 -16.37 -12.38
N ALA A 123 1.26 -16.43 -12.19
CA ALA A 123 1.92 -15.85 -11.03
C ALA A 123 1.73 -14.33 -10.95
N ALA A 124 1.87 -13.61 -12.07
CA ALA A 124 1.64 -12.18 -12.12
C ALA A 124 0.17 -11.82 -11.82
N HIS A 125 -0.80 -12.59 -12.38
CA HIS A 125 -2.22 -12.41 -12.10
C HIS A 125 -2.56 -12.58 -10.61
N LEU A 126 -1.98 -13.57 -9.93
CA LEU A 126 -2.18 -13.79 -8.51
C LEU A 126 -1.67 -12.61 -7.67
N ILE A 127 -0.47 -12.10 -7.96
CA ILE A 127 0.10 -10.96 -7.22
C ILE A 127 -0.72 -9.70 -7.45
N VAL A 128 -1.08 -9.40 -8.70
CA VAL A 128 -1.89 -8.22 -9.04
C VAL A 128 -3.27 -8.27 -8.38
N THR A 129 -3.91 -9.44 -8.40
CA THR A 129 -5.20 -9.65 -7.75
C THR A 129 -5.10 -9.46 -6.24
N ALA A 130 -4.02 -9.97 -5.61
CA ALA A 130 -3.75 -9.72 -4.21
C ALA A 130 -3.62 -8.22 -3.93
N GLN A 131 -2.85 -7.47 -4.74
CA GLN A 131 -2.74 -6.01 -4.62
C GLN A 131 -4.12 -5.34 -4.63
N MET A 132 -4.94 -5.63 -5.65
CA MET A 132 -6.27 -5.05 -5.80
C MET A 132 -7.16 -5.27 -4.56
N LEU A 133 -7.13 -6.46 -3.96
CA LEU A 133 -7.90 -6.76 -2.74
C LEU A 133 -7.43 -5.95 -1.54
N LEU A 134 -6.13 -5.69 -1.43
CA LEU A 134 -5.54 -4.93 -0.34
C LEU A 134 -5.74 -3.43 -0.51
N ASP A 135 -5.76 -2.96 -1.76
CA ASP A 135 -6.06 -1.56 -2.08
C ASP A 135 -7.42 -1.19 -1.48
N LEU A 136 -8.42 -2.09 -1.59
CA LEU A 136 -9.72 -1.92 -0.94
C LEU A 136 -9.63 -1.81 0.59
N LEU A 137 -8.74 -2.57 1.23
CA LEU A 137 -8.53 -2.48 2.67
C LEU A 137 -7.89 -1.15 3.08
N VAL A 138 -6.85 -0.72 2.36
CA VAL A 138 -6.16 0.55 2.60
C VAL A 138 -7.11 1.74 2.37
N LEU A 139 -7.86 1.73 1.28
CA LEU A 139 -8.87 2.75 0.97
C LEU A 139 -10.01 2.74 2.00
N GLY A 140 -10.49 1.56 2.39
CA GLY A 140 -11.53 1.40 3.42
C GLY A 140 -11.11 1.98 4.77
N LEU A 141 -9.85 1.78 5.16
CA LEU A 141 -9.29 2.42 6.35
C LEU A 141 -9.29 3.94 6.19
N GLY A 142 -8.83 4.47 5.07
CA GLY A 142 -8.86 5.90 4.77
C GLY A 142 -10.27 6.52 4.87
N PHE A 143 -11.28 5.85 4.31
CA PHE A 143 -12.68 6.29 4.40
C PHE A 143 -13.17 6.36 5.85
N ARG A 144 -12.86 5.37 6.69
CA ARG A 144 -13.26 5.37 8.11
C ARG A 144 -12.71 6.59 8.86
N LEU A 145 -11.53 7.10 8.49
CA LEU A 145 -10.95 8.30 9.11
C LEU A 145 -11.70 9.55 8.72
N PHE A 146 -12.03 9.67 7.43
CA PHE A 146 -12.77 10.81 6.91
C PHE A 146 -14.13 10.95 7.58
N PHE A 147 -14.89 9.85 7.68
CA PHE A 147 -16.20 9.85 8.32
C PHE A 147 -16.14 9.86 9.87
N GLY A 148 -15.07 9.34 10.46
CA GLY A 148 -14.84 9.39 11.91
C GLY A 148 -14.61 10.82 12.41
N ALA A 149 -13.91 11.65 11.64
CA ALA A 149 -13.70 13.07 11.97
C ALA A 149 -14.98 13.91 11.83
N ALA A 150 -15.89 13.54 10.92
CA ALA A 150 -17.13 14.28 10.67
C ALA A 150 -18.16 14.19 11.81
N ARG A 151 -18.12 13.15 12.66
CA ARG A 151 -19.09 12.99 13.78
C ARG A 151 -18.77 13.83 15.02
N THR A 152 -17.58 14.40 15.12
CA THR A 152 -17.18 15.17 16.31
C THR A 152 -17.75 16.61 16.31
N GLY A 153 -18.33 17.07 15.20
CA GLY A 153 -18.86 18.45 15.09
C GLY A 153 -20.24 18.71 15.70
N ASP A 154 -20.99 17.68 16.10
CA ASP A 154 -22.45 17.81 16.32
C ASP A 154 -22.90 17.87 17.80
N SER A 155 -21.97 17.90 18.76
CA SER A 155 -22.28 17.86 20.20
C SER A 155 -22.16 19.22 20.92
N GLN A 156 -21.85 20.31 20.21
CA GLN A 156 -21.62 21.62 20.83
C GLN A 156 -22.80 22.59 20.73
N LEU A 157 -23.88 22.21 20.02
CA LEU A 157 -25.05 23.07 19.80
C LEU A 157 -26.21 22.82 20.78
N SER A 158 -26.15 21.79 21.64
CA SER A 158 -27.24 21.47 22.57
C SER A 158 -27.08 22.06 23.99
N ASP A 159 -25.92 22.63 24.33
CA ASP A 159 -25.67 23.22 25.66
C ASP A 159 -25.94 24.74 25.71
N THR A 160 -26.22 25.41 24.58
CA THR A 160 -26.47 26.86 24.57
C THR A 160 -27.95 27.23 24.81
N ASP A 161 -28.89 26.30 24.65
CA ASP A 161 -30.33 26.57 24.80
C ASP A 161 -30.88 26.36 26.23
N THR A 162 -30.06 25.89 27.18
CA THR A 162 -30.51 25.63 28.55
C THR A 162 -30.25 26.80 29.52
N ASP A 163 -29.54 27.85 29.07
CA ASP A 163 -29.14 29.00 29.90
C ASP A 163 -29.96 30.28 29.63
N ALA A 164 -31.16 30.18 29.02
CA ALA A 164 -32.07 31.32 28.90
C ALA A 164 -32.64 31.68 30.29
N PRO A 165 -32.34 32.87 30.85
CA PRO A 165 -32.86 33.27 32.16
C PRO A 165 -34.37 33.55 32.06
N SER A 166 -35.09 33.03 33.06
CA SER A 166 -36.54 33.18 33.31
C SER A 166 -36.99 34.62 33.51
#